data_AF-A0A2V5NRP3-F1
#
_entry.id   AF-A0A2V5NRP3-F1
#
_cell.length_a   1.000
_cell.length_b   1.000
_cell.length_c   1.000
_cell.angle_alpha   90.00
_cell.angle_beta   90.00
_cell.angle_gamma   90.00
#
_symmetry.space_group_name_H-M   'P 1'
#
loop_
_entity.id
_entity.type
_entity.pdbx_description
1 polymer ?
#
loop_
_entity_poly.entity_id
_entity_poly.type
_entity_poly.pdbx_seq_one_letter_code
_entity_poly.pdbx_strand_id
1 'polypeptide(L)' 'MTKTITKVGNSQGIIFDTALMDLARIKVGDKVNVTVHAGGSIVLTPIQPMIDSHTAAKTARRLIRKNAALFKRLS' A
#
# COMPACT_ATOMS: atom_id res chain seq x y z
N MET A 1 0.58 2.34 -19.31
CA MET A 1 -0.03 1.04 -19.64
C MET A 1 -1.51 1.24 -19.92
N THR A 2 -2.07 0.57 -20.92
CA THR A 2 -3.51 0.63 -21.22
C THR A 2 -4.17 -0.64 -20.72
N LYS A 3 -5.29 -0.50 -20.01
CA LYS A 3 -6.10 -1.61 -19.53
C LYS A 3 -7.53 -1.42 -20.04
N THR A 4 -8.19 -2.53 -20.34
CA THR A 4 -9.59 -2.53 -20.78
C THR A 4 -10.49 -2.84 -19.60
N ILE A 5 -11.58 -2.09 -19.46
CA ILE A 5 -12.64 -2.41 -18.51
C ILE A 5 -13.37 -3.65 -19.04
N THR A 6 -13.45 -4.70 -18.23
CA THR A 6 -14.12 -5.95 -18.58
C THR A 6 -15.28 -6.23 -17.63
N LYS A 7 -16.19 -7.11 -18.06
CA LYS A 7 -17.28 -7.58 -17.21
C LYS A 7 -16.73 -8.56 -16.18
N VAL A 8 -17.04 -8.33 -14.91
CA VAL A 8 -16.69 -9.18 -13.77
C VAL A 8 -17.99 -9.53 -13.04
N GLY A 9 -18.58 -10.69 -13.37
CA GLY A 9 -19.91 -11.05 -12.91
C GLY A 9 -20.97 -10.03 -13.38
N ASN A 10 -21.64 -9.37 -12.42
CA ASN A 10 -22.62 -8.32 -12.68
C ASN A 10 -22.03 -6.90 -12.66
N SER A 11 -20.72 -6.78 -12.54
CA SER A 11 -20.01 -5.49 -12.43
C SER A 11 -19.03 -5.29 -13.57
N GLN A 12 -18.44 -4.10 -13.64
CA GLN A 12 -17.37 -3.74 -14.55
C GLN A 12 -16.10 -3.52 -13.73
N GLY A 13 -14.98 -4.07 -14.20
CA GLY A 13 -13.72 -4.02 -13.47
C GLY A 13 -12.52 -3.79 -14.38
N ILE A 14 -11.43 -3.34 -13.77
CA ILE A 14 -10.11 -3.28 -14.39
C ILE A 14 -9.24 -4.36 -13.73
N ILE A 15 -8.61 -5.20 -14.52
CA ILE A 15 -7.73 -6.26 -14.00
C ILE A 15 -6.31 -5.71 -13.82
N PHE A 16 -5.87 -5.63 -12.57
CA PHE A 16 -4.49 -5.31 -12.22
C PHE A 16 -3.64 -6.58 -12.30
N ASP A 17 -2.55 -6.51 -13.06
CA ASP A 17 -1.54 -7.57 -13.06
C ASP A 17 -0.60 -7.38 -11.86
N THR A 18 0.19 -8.42 -11.57
CA THR A 18 1.13 -8.44 -10.45
C THR A 18 2.11 -7.27 -10.50
N ALA A 19 2.62 -6.92 -11.69
CA ALA A 19 3.60 -5.85 -11.83
C ALA A 19 3.02 -4.47 -11.46
N LEU A 20 1.78 -4.19 -11.85
CA LEU A 20 1.07 -2.97 -11.45
C LEU A 20 0.77 -2.96 -9.95
N MET A 21 0.32 -4.09 -9.39
CA MET A 21 0.06 -4.23 -7.95
C MET A 21 1.33 -3.95 -7.12
N ASP A 22 2.46 -4.51 -7.54
CA ASP A 22 3.77 -4.30 -6.91
C ASP A 22 4.23 -2.83 -7.03
N LEU A 23 4.09 -2.23 -8.20
CA LEU A 23 4.45 -0.82 -8.43
C LEU A 23 3.61 0.13 -7.56
N ALA A 24 2.31 -0.14 -7.43
CA ALA A 24 1.39 0.63 -6.59
C ALA A 24 1.45 0.25 -5.10
N ARG A 25 2.26 -0.76 -4.74
CA ARG A 25 2.40 -1.29 -3.37
C ARG A 25 1.07 -1.67 -2.73
N ILE A 26 0.23 -2.35 -3.49
CA ILE A 26 -1.07 -2.88 -3.04
C ILE A 26 -1.12 -4.39 -3.19
N LYS A 27 -1.91 -5.05 -2.34
CA LYS A 27 -2.20 -6.49 -2.42
C LYS A 27 -3.70 -6.76 -2.37
N VAL A 28 -4.08 -7.98 -2.71
CA VAL A 28 -5.47 -8.45 -2.59
C VAL A 28 -5.95 -8.27 -1.14
N GLY A 29 -7.09 -7.62 -0.97
CA GLY A 29 -7.69 -7.32 0.33
C GLY A 29 -7.35 -5.94 0.91
N ASP A 30 -6.39 -5.21 0.31
CA ASP A 30 -6.14 -3.83 0.72
C ASP A 30 -7.32 -2.93 0.37
N LYS A 31 -7.57 -1.94 1.22
CA LYS A 31 -8.56 -0.88 0.95
C LYS A 31 -7.88 0.24 0.17
N VAL A 32 -8.58 0.79 -0.81
CA VAL A 32 -8.15 1.97 -1.57
C VAL A 32 -9.22 3.04 -1.50
N ASN A 33 -8.80 4.30 -1.38
CA ASN A 33 -9.66 5.44 -1.63
C ASN A 33 -9.78 5.68 -3.14
N VAL A 34 -10.98 5.97 -3.62
CA VAL A 34 -11.26 6.23 -5.04
C VAL A 34 -11.67 7.68 -5.19
N THR A 35 -10.89 8.46 -5.94
CA THR A 35 -11.21 9.87 -6.24
C THR A 35 -11.39 10.05 -7.74
N VAL A 36 -12.48 10.72 -8.12
CA VAL A 36 -12.76 11.07 -9.52
C VAL A 36 -12.48 12.57 -9.69
N HIS A 37 -11.56 12.91 -10.57
CA HIS A 37 -11.25 14.30 -10.90
C HIS A 37 -12.09 14.77 -12.08
N ALA A 38 -12.32 16.08 -12.19
CA ALA A 38 -13.16 16.68 -13.24
C ALA A 38 -12.71 16.34 -14.68
N GLY A 39 -11.43 15.99 -14.88
CA GLY A 39 -10.90 15.51 -16.16
C GLY A 39 -11.17 14.02 -16.47
N GLY A 40 -12.02 13.35 -15.70
CA GLY A 40 -12.35 11.93 -15.88
C GLY A 40 -11.27 10.96 -15.37
N SER A 41 -10.18 11.47 -14.78
CA SER A 41 -9.15 10.64 -14.16
C SER A 41 -9.66 10.03 -12.85
N ILE A 42 -9.43 8.74 -12.69
CA ILE A 42 -9.68 8.01 -11.45
C ILE A 42 -8.34 7.79 -10.76
N VAL A 43 -8.20 8.29 -9.53
CA VAL A 43 -7.03 8.09 -8.69
C VAL A 43 -7.36 7.09 -7.59
N LEU A 44 -6.57 6.04 -7.51
CA LEU A 44 -6.64 5.01 -6.47
C LEU A 44 -5.50 5.25 -5.49
N THR A 45 -5.83 5.52 -4.23
CA THR A 45 -4.84 5.74 -3.18
C THR A 45 -4.96 4.65 -2.12
N PRO A 46 -3.90 3.86 -1.85
CA PRO A 46 -3.94 2.84 -0.81
C PRO A 46 -4.24 3.46 0.55
N ILE A 47 -5.18 2.88 1.29
CA ILE A 47 -5.41 3.24 2.69
C ILE A 47 -4.39 2.45 3.51
N GLN A 48 -3.30 3.10 3.88
CA GLN A 48 -2.29 2.45 4.71
C GLN A 48 -2.89 2.17 6.09
N PRO A 49 -2.84 0.91 6.57
CA PRO A 49 -3.15 0.63 7.97
C PRO A 49 -2.14 1.39 8.83
N MET A 50 -2.60 2.44 9.49
CA MET A 50 -1.78 3.18 10.42
C MET A 50 -1.54 2.26 11.62
N ILE A 51 -0.29 1.86 11.85
CA ILE A 51 0.06 1.20 13.10
C ILE A 51 -0.18 2.18 14.23
N ASP A 52 -0.77 1.71 15.33
CA ASP A 52 -0.91 2.56 16.51
C ASP A 52 0.47 2.92 17.06
N SER A 53 0.56 4.10 17.68
CA SER A 53 1.82 4.64 18.19
C SER A 53 2.50 3.71 19.20
N HIS A 54 1.74 2.93 19.96
CA HIS A 54 2.27 1.99 20.94
C HIS A 54 2.92 0.78 20.26
N THR A 55 2.27 0.19 19.26
CA THR A 55 2.84 -0.89 18.43
C THR A 55 4.09 -0.42 17.68
N ALA A 56 4.06 0.81 17.15
CA ALA A 56 5.23 1.42 16.52
C ALA A 56 6.40 1.54 17.50
N ALA A 57 6.18 2.13 18.67
CA ALA A 57 7.21 2.33 19.69
C ALA A 57 7.77 1.02 20.23
N LYS A 58 6.92 -0.01 20.43
CA LYS A 58 7.34 -1.34 20.86
C LYS A 58 8.22 -2.01 19.80
N THR A 59 7.81 -1.93 18.54
CA THR A 59 8.55 -2.50 17.41
C THR A 59 9.90 -1.80 17.24
N ALA A 60 9.92 -0.46 17.30
CA ALA A 60 11.14 0.34 17.24
C ALA A 60 12.12 -0.02 18.37
N ARG A 61 11.67 -0.05 19.63
CA ARG A 61 12.51 -0.46 20.78
C ARG A 61 13.10 -1.86 20.59
N ARG A 62 12.31 -2.81 20.12
CA ARG A 62 12.78 -4.18 19.83
C ARG A 62 13.88 -4.18 18.76
N LEU A 63 13.68 -3.42 17.68
CA LEU A 63 14.64 -3.33 16.57
C LEU A 63 15.94 -2.65 16.99
N ILE A 64 15.86 -1.55 17.76
CA ILE A 64 17.02 -0.86 18.33
C ILE A 64 17.82 -1.81 19.22
N ARG A 65 17.15 -2.51 20.15
CA ARG A 65 17.81 -3.45 21.05
C ARG A 65 18.48 -4.60 20.29
N LYS A 66 17.80 -5.18 19.30
CA LYS A 66 18.33 -6.27 18.48
C LYS A 66 19.58 -5.86 17.70
N ASN A 67 19.65 -4.60 17.26
CA ASN A 67 20.74 -4.07 16.44
C ASN A 67 21.64 -3.09 17.20
N ALA A 68 21.67 -3.16 18.54
CA ALA A 68 22.33 -2.15 19.37
C ALA A 68 23.82 -1.95 19.01
N ALA A 69 24.54 -3.03 18.71
CA ALA A 69 25.94 -2.98 18.29
C ALA A 69 26.13 -2.28 16.93
N LEU A 70 25.19 -2.47 15.98
CA LEU A 70 25.21 -1.79 14.69
C LEU A 70 24.95 -0.29 14.88
N PHE A 71 23.90 0.07 15.63
CA PHE A 71 23.57 1.47 15.89
C PHE A 71 24.69 2.20 16.62
N LYS A 72 25.37 1.55 17.57
CA LYS A 72 26.54 2.11 18.27
C LYS A 72 27.75 2.37 17.35
N ARG A 73 27.85 1.64 16.23
CA ARG A 73 28.93 1.84 15.23
C ARG A 73 28.63 2.94 14.23
N LEU A 74 27.34 3.30 14.07
CA LEU A 74 26.87 4.31 13.12
C LEU A 74 26.62 5.68 13.77
N SER A 75 26.68 5.76 15.11
CA SER A 75 26.57 6.99 15.91
C SER A 75 27.90 7.69 16.06
#